data_AF-A0A533X8C4-F1
#
_entry.id   AF-A0A533X8C4-F1
#
_cell.length_a   1.000
_cell.length_b   1.000
_cell.length_c   1.000
_cell.angle_alpha   90.00
_cell.angle_beta   90.00
_cell.angle_gamma   90.00
#
_symmetry.space_group_name_H-M   'P 1'
#
loop_
_entity.id
_entity.type
_entity.pdbx_description
1 polymer ?
#
loop_
_entity_poly.entity_id
_entity_poly.type
_entity_poly.pdbx_seq_one_letter_code
_entity_poly.pdbx_strand_id
1 'polypeptide(L)'
;IDVKTLLSKAKSVKEVRPHVDEITLPNGKRVHLIGKGRITNLVAAEGHPPEVMQMSFANQLLAAIYIRKNHSKMEKKIYGVPEELEREIAYATLDSLGIVISEPTEEQAEYAQSWAI
;
A
#
# COMPACT_ATOMS: atom_id res chain seq x y z
N ILE A 1 -18.65 -1.93 -2.37
CA ILE A 1 -20.00 -1.95 -1.76
C ILE A 1 -20.90 -1.03 -2.58
N ASP A 2 -22.03 -1.50 -3.10
CA ASP A 2 -22.98 -0.62 -3.80
C ASP A 2 -23.82 0.16 -2.77
N VAL A 3 -23.24 1.27 -2.32
CA VAL A 3 -23.86 2.15 -1.32
C VAL A 3 -25.11 2.83 -1.89
N LYS A 4 -25.15 3.11 -3.19
CA LYS A 4 -26.29 3.79 -3.82
C LYS A 4 -27.54 2.92 -3.74
N THR A 5 -27.43 1.64 -4.10
CA THR A 5 -28.55 0.70 -4.00
C THR A 5 -28.92 0.39 -2.55
N LEU A 6 -27.95 0.37 -1.64
CA LEU A 6 -28.21 0.17 -0.22
C LEU A 6 -29.03 1.33 0.36
N LEU A 7 -28.66 2.57 0.04
CA LEU A 7 -29.33 3.78 0.53
C LEU A 7 -30.71 3.98 -0.13
N SER A 8 -30.88 3.62 -1.41
CA SER A 8 -32.19 3.75 -2.07
C SER A 8 -33.26 2.81 -1.50
N LYS A 9 -32.84 1.70 -0.88
CA LYS A 9 -33.71 0.74 -0.20
C LYS A 9 -33.83 1.01 1.31
N ALA A 10 -33.12 1.98 1.85
CA ALA A 10 -33.11 2.26 3.28
C ALA A 10 -34.47 2.83 3.73
N LYS A 11 -34.99 2.30 4.84
CA LYS A 11 -36.11 2.91 5.56
C LYS A 11 -35.65 4.14 6.34
N SER A 12 -34.46 4.07 6.95
CA SER A 12 -33.82 5.18 7.64
C SER A 12 -32.31 4.98 7.69
N VAL A 13 -31.59 6.10 7.85
CA VAL A 13 -30.14 6.15 8.02
C VAL A 13 -29.85 7.06 9.18
N LYS A 14 -29.02 6.60 10.12
CA LYS A 14 -28.60 7.37 11.30
C LYS A 14 -27.11 7.18 11.53
N GLU A 15 -26.37 8.28 11.67
CA GLU A 15 -25.00 8.21 12.17
C GLU A 15 -25.04 7.85 13.67
N VAL A 16 -24.50 6.69 14.03
CA VAL A 16 -24.51 6.18 15.42
C VAL A 16 -23.21 6.46 16.16
N ARG A 17 -22.12 6.69 15.41
CA ARG A 17 -20.83 7.21 15.88
C ARG A 17 -20.07 7.77 14.66
N PRO A 18 -18.98 8.54 14.87
CA PRO A 18 -18.16 9.02 13.76
C PRO A 18 -17.82 7.91 12.77
N HIS A 19 -18.09 8.18 11.49
CA HIS A 19 -17.84 7.28 10.36
C HIS A 19 -18.66 5.97 10.33
N VAL A 20 -19.70 5.83 11.16
CA VAL A 20 -20.58 4.65 11.13
C VAL A 20 -22.05 5.06 11.04
N ASP A 21 -22.65 4.69 9.91
CA ASP A 21 -24.06 4.87 9.63
C ASP A 21 -24.82 3.56 9.90
N GLU A 22 -25.83 3.58 10.77
CA GLU A 22 -26.81 2.50 10.88
C GLU A 22 -27.92 2.72 9.84
N ILE A 23 -28.08 1.73 8.95
CA ILE A 23 -29.07 1.71 7.88
C ILE A 23 -30.12 0.68 8.25
N THR A 24 -31.35 1.14 8.50
CA THR A 24 -32.50 0.24 8.73
C THR A 24 -33.14 -0.11 7.40
N LEU A 25 -33.27 -1.40 7.10
CA LEU A 25 -33.89 -1.92 5.90
C LEU A 25 -35.42 -2.06 6.06
N PRO A 26 -36.20 -2.24 4.97
CA PRO A 26 -37.66 -2.35 5.05
C PRO A 26 -38.13 -3.55 5.87
N ASN A 27 -37.32 -4.61 5.93
CA ASN A 27 -37.57 -5.81 6.74
C ASN A 27 -37.17 -5.67 8.23
N GLY A 28 -36.76 -4.46 8.67
CA GLY A 28 -36.35 -4.19 10.04
C GLY A 28 -34.93 -4.62 10.40
N LYS A 29 -34.19 -5.28 9.49
CA LYS A 29 -32.77 -5.58 9.69
C LYS A 29 -31.95 -4.29 9.63
N ARG A 30 -30.85 -4.25 10.37
CA ARG A 30 -29.95 -3.08 10.44
C ARG A 30 -28.58 -3.43 9.90
N VAL A 31 -28.00 -2.53 9.11
CA VAL A 31 -26.66 -2.63 8.53
C VAL A 31 -25.82 -1.48 9.05
N HIS A 32 -24.64 -1.77 9.60
CA HIS A 32 -23.68 -0.72 10.00
C HIS A 32 -22.70 -0.50 8.86
N LEU A 33 -22.82 0.63 8.18
CA LEU A 33 -21.95 1.04 7.09
C LEU A 33 -20.82 1.91 7.64
N ILE A 34 -19.59 1.39 7.55
CA ILE A 34 -18.39 2.11 7.98
C ILE A 34 -17.84 2.93 6.81
N GLY A 35 -17.39 4.15 7.10
CA GLY A 35 -16.70 5.02 6.15
C GLY A 35 -17.52 5.37 4.91
N LYS A 36 -18.85 5.26 4.98
CA LYS A 36 -19.76 5.43 3.82
C LYS A 36 -19.40 4.53 2.63
N GLY A 37 -18.82 3.35 2.92
CA GLY A 37 -18.34 2.40 1.90
C GLY A 37 -17.06 2.82 1.17
N ARG A 38 -16.36 3.86 1.66
CA ARG A 38 -15.02 4.25 1.21
C ARG A 38 -13.95 3.43 1.93
N ILE A 39 -12.69 3.74 1.64
CA ILE A 39 -11.53 3.05 2.20
C ILE A 39 -11.48 3.24 3.73
N THR A 40 -11.91 2.22 4.46
CA THR A 40 -12.14 2.30 5.91
C THR A 40 -10.89 2.67 6.70
N ASN A 41 -9.73 2.12 6.35
CA ASN A 41 -8.49 2.43 7.06
C ASN A 41 -8.07 3.92 6.90
N LEU A 42 -8.50 4.59 5.83
CA LEU A 42 -8.24 6.03 5.64
C LEU A 42 -9.34 6.92 6.21
N VAL A 43 -10.59 6.45 6.20
CA VAL A 43 -11.76 7.28 6.57
C VAL A 43 -12.11 7.14 8.04
N ALA A 44 -11.92 5.95 8.62
CA ALA A 44 -12.33 5.63 9.99
C ALA A 44 -11.14 5.17 10.87
N ALA A 45 -9.91 5.32 10.37
CA ALA A 45 -8.67 5.10 11.10
C ALA A 45 -7.59 6.05 10.54
N GLU A 46 -6.32 5.80 10.87
CA GLU A 46 -5.19 6.70 10.57
C GLU A 46 -4.41 6.32 9.29
N GLY A 47 -4.89 5.35 8.53
CA GLY A 47 -4.23 4.85 7.33
C GLY A 47 -3.12 3.84 7.64
N HIS A 48 -2.03 3.92 6.88
CA HIS A 48 -0.86 3.08 7.13
C HIS A 48 0.07 3.76 8.13
N PRO A 49 0.75 2.99 9.00
CA PRO A 49 1.77 3.54 9.89
C PRO A 49 2.87 4.30 9.13
N PRO A 50 3.49 5.31 9.75
CA PRO A 50 4.57 6.08 9.14
C PRO A 50 5.71 5.22 8.56
N GLU A 51 6.05 4.11 9.21
CA GLU A 51 7.11 3.18 8.82
C GLU A 51 6.79 2.51 7.47
N VAL A 52 5.51 2.18 7.24
CA VAL A 52 5.04 1.62 5.97
C VAL A 52 5.03 2.69 4.88
N MET A 53 4.62 3.92 5.24
CA MET A 53 4.57 5.04 4.32
C MET A 53 5.96 5.53 3.91
N GLN A 54 6.96 5.46 4.80
CA GLN A 54 8.35 5.83 4.52
C GLN A 54 8.91 5.08 3.32
N MET A 55 8.76 3.75 3.28
CA MET A 55 9.22 2.92 2.15
C MET A 55 8.50 3.31 0.84
N SER A 56 7.20 3.59 0.93
CA SER A 56 6.41 4.03 -0.24
C SER A 56 6.87 5.37 -0.79
N PHE A 57 7.15 6.35 0.08
CA PHE A 57 7.65 7.66 -0.31
C PHE A 57 9.08 7.60 -0.84
N ALA A 58 9.94 6.76 -0.26
CA ALA A 58 11.28 6.52 -0.78
C ALA A 58 11.23 5.95 -2.20
N ASN A 59 10.35 4.97 -2.45
CA ASN A 59 10.09 4.41 -3.78
C ASN A 59 9.67 5.49 -4.79
N GLN A 60 8.71 6.34 -4.41
CA GLN A 60 8.25 7.44 -5.27
C GLN A 60 9.36 8.46 -5.57
N LEU A 61 10.17 8.82 -4.57
CA LEU A 61 11.27 9.76 -4.72
C LEU A 61 12.36 9.19 -5.65
N LEU A 62 12.82 7.96 -5.40
CA LEU A 62 13.85 7.32 -6.22
C LEU A 62 13.35 7.08 -7.65
N ALA A 63 12.09 6.68 -7.82
CA ALA A 63 11.48 6.56 -9.14
C ALA A 63 11.44 7.91 -9.88
N ALA A 64 11.09 9.01 -9.20
CA ALA A 64 11.09 10.35 -9.80
C ALA A 64 12.51 10.78 -10.23
N ILE A 65 13.52 10.50 -9.40
CA ILE A 65 14.94 10.74 -9.72
C ILE A 65 15.38 9.89 -10.91
N TYR A 66 15.01 8.61 -10.93
CA TYR A 66 15.32 7.69 -12.02
C TYR A 66 14.72 8.17 -13.35
N ILE A 67 13.44 8.55 -13.35
CA ILE A 67 12.78 9.12 -14.53
C ILE A 67 13.51 10.38 -14.97
N ARG A 68 13.81 11.32 -14.05
CA ARG A 68 14.51 12.56 -14.40
C ARG A 68 15.85 12.30 -15.09
N LYS A 69 16.61 11.30 -14.63
CA LYS A 69 17.91 10.93 -15.21
C LYS A 69 17.79 10.18 -16.54
N ASN A 70 16.75 9.37 -16.73
CA ASN A 70 16.66 8.41 -17.83
C ASN A 70 15.56 8.70 -18.87
N HIS A 71 14.71 9.70 -18.65
CA HIS A 71 13.52 9.97 -19.48
C HIS A 71 13.76 10.02 -20.99
N SER A 72 14.93 10.51 -21.45
CA SER A 72 15.25 10.61 -22.87
C SER A 72 15.41 9.25 -23.57
N LYS A 73 15.65 8.18 -22.80
CA LYS A 73 15.78 6.79 -23.26
C LYS A 73 14.52 5.97 -22.96
N MET A 74 13.52 6.55 -22.31
CA MET A 74 12.30 5.86 -21.93
C MET A 74 11.21 6.03 -22.99
N GLU A 75 10.44 4.97 -23.20
CA GLU A 75 9.25 4.95 -24.05
C GLU A 75 8.03 5.38 -23.25
N LYS A 76 6.92 5.70 -23.94
CA LYS A 76 5.63 5.99 -23.31
C LYS A 76 4.91 4.67 -22.94
N LYS A 77 5.41 4.00 -21.91
CA LYS A 77 4.81 2.77 -21.35
C LYS A 77 4.89 2.75 -19.83
N ILE A 78 4.21 1.78 -19.23
CA ILE A 78 4.28 1.52 -17.80
C ILE A 78 5.57 0.75 -17.54
N TYR A 79 6.35 1.22 -16.57
CA TYR A 79 7.54 0.56 -16.09
C TYR A 79 7.31 0.11 -14.65
N GLY A 80 7.84 -1.07 -14.30
CA GLY A 80 8.08 -1.40 -12.90
C GLY A 80 9.20 -0.52 -12.33
N VAL A 81 9.22 -0.37 -11.01
CA VAL A 81 10.37 0.24 -10.32
C VAL A 81 11.57 -0.71 -10.52
N PRO A 82 12.75 -0.21 -10.93
CA PRO A 82 13.95 -1.04 -11.02
C PRO A 82 14.28 -1.71 -9.69
N GLU A 83 14.62 -3.00 -9.72
CA GLU A 83 14.88 -3.82 -8.53
C GLU A 83 16.03 -3.24 -7.69
N GLU A 84 17.01 -2.61 -8.33
CA GLU A 84 18.14 -1.98 -7.62
C GLU A 84 17.68 -0.84 -6.69
N LEU A 85 16.66 -0.07 -7.10
CA LEU A 85 16.09 0.98 -6.26
C LEU A 85 15.29 0.40 -5.09
N GLU A 86 14.57 -0.69 -5.32
CA GLU A 86 13.85 -1.40 -4.25
C GLU A 86 14.84 -1.99 -3.22
N ARG A 87 15.95 -2.56 -3.68
CA ARG A 87 17.04 -3.04 -2.81
C ARG A 87 17.65 -1.89 -2.01
N GLU A 88 17.94 -0.76 -2.63
CA GLU A 88 18.48 0.43 -1.94
C GLU A 88 17.56 0.87 -0.81
N ILE A 89 16.24 0.92 -1.03
CA ILE A 89 15.25 1.28 -0.01
C ILE A 89 15.19 0.24 1.09
N ALA A 90 15.26 -1.05 0.76
CA ALA A 90 15.28 -2.13 1.75
C ALA A 90 16.50 -2.00 2.67
N TYR A 91 17.70 -1.83 2.12
CA TYR A 91 18.92 -1.64 2.91
C TYR A 91 18.86 -0.37 3.77
N ALA A 92 18.43 0.76 3.22
CA ALA A 92 18.27 2.00 3.97
C ALA A 92 17.26 1.87 5.12
N THR A 93 16.20 1.09 4.93
CA THR A 93 15.20 0.82 5.97
C THR A 93 15.81 -0.03 7.09
N LEU A 94 16.52 -1.11 6.75
CA LEU A 94 17.19 -1.96 7.74
C LEU A 94 18.22 -1.17 8.56
N ASP A 95 19.03 -0.35 7.90
CA ASP A 95 20.01 0.53 8.54
C ASP A 95 19.33 1.53 9.50
N SER A 96 18.23 2.16 9.08
CA SER A 96 17.47 3.08 9.94
C SER A 96 16.87 2.42 11.20
N LEU A 97 16.66 1.09 11.15
CA LEU A 97 16.17 0.28 12.26
C LEU A 97 17.30 -0.31 13.11
N GLY A 98 18.56 -0.08 12.73
CA GLY A 98 19.74 -0.69 13.38
C GLY A 98 19.82 -2.21 13.17
N ILE A 99 19.19 -2.74 12.12
CA ILE A 99 19.19 -4.16 11.80
C ILE A 99 20.36 -4.47 10.89
N VAL A 100 21.23 -5.38 11.34
CA VAL A 100 22.33 -5.92 10.54
C VAL A 100 21.90 -7.26 9.96
N ILE A 101 22.09 -7.43 8.65
CA ILE A 101 21.87 -8.71 7.98
C ILE A 101 23.22 -9.35 7.65
N SER A 102 23.24 -10.68 7.61
CA SER A 102 24.39 -11.46 7.18
C SER A 102 24.60 -11.36 5.67
N GLU A 103 25.86 -11.29 5.25
CA GLU A 103 26.26 -11.45 3.86
C GLU A 103 26.56 -12.92 3.56
N PRO A 104 26.22 -13.43 2.38
CA PRO A 104 26.58 -14.80 2.00
C PRO A 104 28.10 -14.93 1.95
N THR A 105 28.62 -16.08 2.40
CA THR A 105 30.02 -16.43 2.15
C THR A 105 30.25 -16.64 0.65
N GLU A 106 31.51 -16.60 0.22
CA GLU A 106 31.89 -16.88 -1.17
C GLU A 106 31.34 -18.23 -1.64
N GLU A 107 31.50 -19.28 -0.83
CA GLU A 107 30.94 -20.62 -1.09
C GLU A 107 29.41 -20.60 -1.23
N GLN A 108 28.69 -19.85 -0.40
CA GLN A 108 27.23 -19.73 -0.48
C GLN A 108 26.78 -19.00 -1.75
N ALA A 109 27.52 -17.96 -2.15
CA ALA A 109 27.23 -17.20 -3.37
C ALA A 109 27.48 -18.04 -4.63
N GLU A 110 28.60 -18.76 -4.68
CA GLU A 110 28.94 -19.69 -5.77
C GLU A 110 27.90 -20.82 -5.85
N TYR A 111 27.54 -21.42 -4.71
CA TYR A 111 26.52 -22.47 -4.68
C TYR A 111 25.16 -21.97 -5.19
N ALA A 112 24.74 -20.75 -4.81
CA ALA A 112 23.48 -20.18 -5.26
C ALA A 112 23.43 -19.97 -6.79
N GLN A 113 24.56 -19.69 -7.43
CA GLN A 113 24.66 -19.53 -8.88
C GLN A 113 24.84 -20.86 -9.63
N SER A 114 25.27 -21.93 -8.94
CA SER A 114 25.58 -23.23 -9.57
C SER A 114 24.41 -23.92 -10.28
N TRP A 115 23.16 -23.54 -9.98
CA TRP A 115 21.94 -24.10 -10.60
C TRP A 115 21.25 -23.14 -11.59
N ALA A 116 21.76 -21.93 -11.77
CA ALA A 116 21.25 -21.00 -12.76
C ALA A 116 21.80 -21.40 -14.14
N ILE A 117 20.99 -22.12 -14.92
CA ILE A 117 21.24 -22.44 -16.34
C ILE A 117 21.21 -21.17 -17.19
#